data_AF-A0A2T3YR08-F1
#
_entry.id   AF-A0A2T3YR08-F1
#
_cell.length_a   1.000
_cell.length_b   1.000
_cell.length_c   1.000
_cell.angle_alpha   90.00
_cell.angle_beta   90.00
_cell.angle_gamma   90.00
#
_symmetry.space_group_name_H-M   'P 1'
#
loop_
_entity.id
_entity.type
_entity.pdbx_description
1 polymer ?
#
loop_
_entity_poly.entity_id
_entity_poly.type
_entity_poly.pdbx_seq_one_letter_code
_entity_poly.pdbx_strand_id
1 'polypeptide(L)'
;MVQIISLVTIEVTENDLIKRCEKEVGKECLSPEWKDYKDGDEVILRDNTAAILVEVSETSAQIRFYHYGSTTKFLKTVAPYQYKLHTAIIPWEPGLGFVCYGEDEDSNGLKIYKTCKIGIVKVAS
;
A
#
# COMPACT_ATOMS: atom_id res chain seq x y z
N MET A 1 18.14 -1.97 -9.80
CA MET A 1 17.93 -3.19 -9.00
C MET A 1 16.72 -2.88 -8.13
N VAL A 2 15.52 -3.32 -8.53
CA VAL A 2 14.27 -2.95 -7.82
C VAL A 2 14.30 -3.72 -6.51
N GLN A 3 14.58 -3.01 -5.42
CA GLN A 3 14.67 -3.61 -4.11
C GLN A 3 13.27 -4.14 -3.76
N ILE A 4 13.24 -5.40 -3.36
CA ILE A 4 12.08 -6.04 -2.77
C ILE A 4 11.58 -5.10 -1.68
N ILE A 5 10.32 -4.65 -1.81
CA ILE A 5 9.63 -3.90 -0.77
C ILE A 5 9.77 -4.70 0.53
N SER A 6 10.64 -4.22 1.42
CA SER A 6 10.84 -4.74 2.77
C SER A 6 9.55 -4.55 3.52
N LEU A 7 8.70 -5.56 3.43
CA LEU A 7 7.39 -5.53 4.04
C LEU A 7 7.58 -5.88 5.49
N VAL A 8 7.47 -4.90 6.36
CA VAL A 8 7.57 -5.13 7.79
C VAL A 8 6.24 -4.84 8.44
N THR A 9 5.71 -5.89 9.01
CA THR A 9 4.47 -5.94 9.76
C THR A 9 4.74 -5.58 11.22
N ILE A 10 4.15 -4.50 11.73
CA ILE A 10 4.18 -4.18 13.16
C ILE A 10 2.78 -3.70 13.61
N GLU A 11 2.36 -4.04 14.82
CA GLU A 11 1.32 -3.29 15.53
C GLU A 11 1.94 -1.94 15.91
N VAL A 12 1.64 -0.90 15.14
CA VAL A 12 2.27 0.42 15.32
C VAL A 12 1.25 1.54 15.28
N THR A 13 1.51 2.57 16.07
CA THR A 13 0.76 3.81 16.00
C THR A 13 1.14 4.59 14.73
N GLU A 14 0.33 5.57 14.34
CA GLU A 14 0.64 6.47 13.21
C GLU A 14 2.01 7.15 13.38
N ASN A 15 2.35 7.55 14.61
CA ASN A 15 3.65 8.15 14.91
C ASN A 15 4.84 7.21 14.67
N ASP A 16 4.68 5.92 14.97
CA ASP A 16 5.72 4.94 14.72
C ASP A 16 5.89 4.67 13.22
N LEU A 17 4.79 4.73 12.46
CA LEU A 17 4.80 4.63 10.99
C LEU A 17 5.52 5.83 10.36
N ILE A 18 5.29 7.05 10.87
CA ILE A 18 5.99 8.27 10.43
C ILE A 18 7.48 8.17 10.72
N LYS A 19 7.88 7.91 11.98
CA LYS A 19 9.31 7.77 12.33
C LYS A 19 10.03 6.72 11.50
N ARG A 20 9.31 5.65 11.15
CA ARG A 20 9.85 4.61 10.29
C ARG A 20 9.97 5.05 8.84
N CYS A 21 8.98 5.75 8.30
CA CYS A 21 9.08 6.42 7.00
C CYS A 21 10.31 7.32 6.97
N GLU A 22 10.49 8.16 7.98
CA GLU A 22 11.63 9.09 8.06
C GLU A 22 12.97 8.37 8.08
N LYS A 23 13.06 7.26 8.81
CA LYS A 23 14.25 6.41 8.86
C LYS A 23 14.58 5.77 7.51
N GLU A 24 13.58 5.23 6.79
CA GLU A 24 13.78 4.54 5.52
C GLU A 24 14.02 5.52 4.35
N VAL A 25 13.36 6.68 4.37
CA VAL A 25 13.41 7.70 3.29
C VAL A 25 14.52 8.73 3.53
N GLY A 26 14.96 8.92 4.78
CA GLY A 26 15.98 9.90 5.17
C GLY A 26 15.51 11.36 5.15
N LYS A 27 14.19 11.60 5.20
CA LYS A 27 13.54 12.92 5.17
C LYS A 27 12.36 12.95 6.13
N GLU A 28 11.96 14.12 6.58
CA GLU A 28 10.74 14.29 7.39
C GLU A 28 9.49 13.87 6.59
N CYS A 29 8.62 13.09 7.22
CA CYS A 29 7.41 12.55 6.60
C CYS A 29 6.17 13.18 7.24
N LEU A 30 5.21 13.60 6.43
CA LEU A 30 3.91 14.09 6.91
C LEU A 30 3.01 12.93 7.37
N SER A 31 1.99 13.22 8.16
CA SER A 31 0.96 12.22 8.51
C SER A 31 0.35 11.58 7.26
N PRO A 32 0.10 10.25 7.28
CA PRO A 32 -0.52 9.55 6.17
C PRO A 32 -1.93 10.05 5.87
N GLU A 33 -2.21 10.28 4.60
CA GLU A 33 -3.56 10.52 4.09
C GLU A 33 -4.25 9.17 3.83
N TRP A 34 -5.03 8.70 4.80
CA TRP A 34 -5.76 7.43 4.71
C TRP A 34 -7.00 7.53 3.82
N LYS A 35 -7.17 6.55 2.94
CA LYS A 35 -8.34 6.43 2.06
C LYS A 35 -8.67 4.97 1.75
N ASP A 36 -9.96 4.70 1.62
CA ASP A 36 -10.49 3.45 1.10
C ASP A 36 -10.62 3.48 -0.43
N TYR A 37 -10.13 2.42 -1.06
CA TYR A 37 -10.19 2.19 -2.50
C TYR A 37 -11.06 0.97 -2.78
N LYS A 38 -11.88 1.06 -3.83
CA LYS A 38 -12.76 0.00 -4.30
C LYS A 38 -12.05 -0.90 -5.29
N ASP A 39 -12.65 -2.06 -5.57
CA ASP A 39 -12.18 -2.95 -6.62
C ASP A 39 -12.02 -2.19 -7.96
N GLY A 40 -10.87 -2.40 -8.62
CA GLY A 40 -10.53 -1.77 -9.88
C GLY A 40 -9.97 -0.34 -9.75
N ASP A 41 -10.00 0.28 -8.56
CA ASP A 41 -9.37 1.60 -8.38
C ASP A 41 -7.87 1.51 -8.63
N GLU A 42 -7.40 2.27 -9.62
CA GLU A 42 -6.01 2.39 -10.02
C GLU A 42 -5.46 3.77 -9.63
N VAL A 43 -4.30 3.78 -8.99
CA VAL A 43 -3.65 5.00 -8.51
C VAL A 43 -2.20 5.04 -8.96
N ILE A 44 -1.84 6.11 -9.67
CA ILE A 44 -0.46 6.49 -9.97
C ILE A 44 -0.05 7.58 -8.99
N LEU A 45 1.06 7.36 -8.28
CA LEU A 45 1.50 8.25 -7.22
C LEU A 45 2.33 9.41 -7.76
N ARG A 46 2.36 10.50 -7.00
CA ARG A 46 3.04 11.75 -7.36
C ARG A 46 4.47 11.78 -6.81
N ASP A 47 5.29 12.67 -7.36
CA ASP A 47 6.72 12.78 -7.02
C ASP A 47 7.02 13.24 -5.57
N ASN A 48 6.00 13.71 -4.85
CA ASN A 48 6.13 14.09 -3.44
C ASN A 48 5.72 12.98 -2.46
N THR A 49 5.43 11.77 -2.94
CA THR A 49 5.15 10.63 -2.08
C THR A 49 6.46 10.09 -1.49
N ALA A 50 6.48 9.85 -0.18
CA ALA A 50 7.60 9.25 0.53
C ALA A 50 7.43 7.73 0.67
N ALA A 51 6.22 7.32 1.03
CA ALA A 51 5.86 5.91 1.23
C ALA A 51 4.36 5.70 1.08
N ILE A 52 3.98 4.43 0.91
CA ILE A 52 2.61 3.95 0.88
C ILE A 52 2.45 3.02 2.08
N LEU A 53 1.39 3.24 2.84
CA LEU A 53 0.97 2.40 3.96
C LEU A 53 -0.23 1.59 3.52
N VAL A 54 -0.21 0.30 3.77
CA VAL A 54 -1.33 -0.59 3.46
C VAL A 54 -1.80 -1.20 4.76
N GLU A 55 -3.05 -0.96 5.14
CA GLU A 55 -3.66 -1.68 6.25
C GLU A 55 -4.11 -3.07 5.77
N VAL A 56 -3.49 -4.11 6.33
CA VAL A 56 -3.79 -5.50 6.01
C VAL A 56 -4.51 -6.15 7.19
N SER A 57 -5.79 -6.41 7.01
CA SER A 57 -6.65 -7.15 7.93
C SER A 57 -7.36 -8.28 7.20
N GLU A 58 -7.95 -9.23 7.92
CA GLU A 58 -8.70 -10.36 7.32
C GLU A 58 -9.88 -9.90 6.43
N THR A 59 -10.38 -8.69 6.67
CA THR A 59 -11.48 -8.07 5.90
C THR A 59 -11.00 -7.16 4.78
N SER A 60 -9.69 -6.90 4.67
CA SER A 60 -9.12 -6.04 3.63
C SER A 60 -9.13 -6.74 2.26
N ALA A 61 -9.14 -5.96 1.18
CA ALA A 61 -8.90 -6.44 -0.17
C ALA A 61 -7.40 -6.70 -0.44
N GLN A 62 -7.08 -7.35 -1.57
CA GLN A 62 -5.70 -7.49 -2.02
C GLN A 62 -5.28 -6.26 -2.84
N ILE A 63 -4.01 -5.89 -2.75
CA ILE A 63 -3.45 -4.74 -3.51
C ILE A 63 -2.30 -5.25 -4.35
N ARG A 64 -2.26 -4.83 -5.62
CA ARG A 64 -1.14 -5.12 -6.51
C ARG A 64 -0.41 -3.83 -6.84
N PHE A 65 0.90 -3.87 -6.69
CA PHE A 65 1.79 -2.76 -7.01
C PHE A 65 2.41 -2.97 -8.38
N TYR A 66 2.53 -1.87 -9.11
CA TYR A 66 3.06 -1.81 -10.46
C TYR A 66 4.03 -0.64 -10.59
N HIS A 67 4.98 -0.79 -11.51
CA HIS A 67 5.81 0.30 -11.99
C HIS A 67 5.33 0.71 -13.38
N TYR A 68 4.84 1.93 -13.51
CA TYR A 68 4.37 2.59 -14.72
C TYR A 68 5.52 3.39 -15.34
N GLY A 69 6.21 2.78 -16.30
CA GLY A 69 7.24 3.42 -17.12
C GLY A 69 6.86 3.37 -18.61
N SER A 70 7.81 3.03 -19.48
CA SER A 70 7.52 2.74 -20.91
C SER A 70 6.63 1.50 -21.10
N THR A 71 6.69 0.57 -20.15
CA THR A 71 5.81 -0.59 -20.04
C THR A 71 5.39 -0.76 -18.59
N THR A 72 4.13 -1.09 -18.34
CA THR A 72 3.65 -1.40 -16.99
C THR A 72 4.21 -2.74 -16.53
N LYS A 73 4.90 -2.74 -15.39
CA LYS A 73 5.52 -3.93 -14.80
C LYS A 73 4.91 -4.23 -13.44
N PHE A 74 4.38 -5.44 -13.27
CA PHE A 74 3.96 -5.93 -11.96
C PHE A 74 5.16 -6.08 -11.01
N LEU A 75 4.98 -5.63 -9.76
CA LEU A 75 6.02 -5.69 -8.73
C LEU A 75 5.68 -6.72 -7.66
N LYS A 76 4.55 -6.55 -6.96
CA LYS A 76 4.21 -7.34 -5.78
C LYS A 76 2.71 -7.28 -5.47
N THR A 77 2.20 -8.32 -4.83
CA THR A 77 0.87 -8.34 -4.21
C THR A 77 1.02 -8.24 -2.69
N VAL A 78 0.17 -7.44 -2.06
CA VAL A 78 -0.04 -7.41 -0.61
C VAL A 78 -1.46 -7.90 -0.35
N ALA A 79 -1.59 -9.05 0.34
CA ALA A 79 -2.88 -9.69 0.59
C ALA A 79 -3.11 -9.97 2.09
N PRO A 80 -4.38 -9.94 2.55
CA PRO A 80 -4.82 -10.24 3.92
C PRO A 80 -4.16 -11.44 4.57
N TYR A 81 -4.22 -12.58 3.89
CA TYR A 81 -3.78 -13.87 4.40
C TYR A 81 -2.26 -13.96 4.59
N GLN A 82 -1.50 -13.02 4.02
CA GLN A 82 -0.05 -12.97 4.15
C GLN A 82 0.39 -12.24 5.43
N TYR A 83 -0.46 -11.37 5.99
CA TYR A 83 -0.08 -10.45 7.07
C TYR A 83 -1.28 -10.21 8.01
N LYS A 84 -1.39 -10.98 9.10
CA LYS A 84 -2.51 -10.86 10.06
C LYS A 84 -2.43 -9.54 10.84
N LEU A 85 -3.30 -8.55 10.56
CA LEU A 85 -3.48 -7.31 11.35
C LEU A 85 -2.27 -6.37 11.40
N HIS A 86 -1.65 -6.10 10.26
CA HIS A 86 -0.46 -5.25 10.22
C HIS A 86 -0.54 -4.18 9.14
N THR A 87 0.15 -3.06 9.36
CA THR A 87 0.41 -2.08 8.31
C THR A 87 1.68 -2.46 7.56
N ALA A 88 1.57 -2.65 6.24
CA ALA A 88 2.72 -2.81 5.36
C ALA A 88 3.19 -1.44 4.88
N ILE A 89 4.51 -1.18 4.98
CA ILE A 89 5.14 0.04 4.48
C ILE A 89 5.83 -0.27 3.16
N ILE A 90 5.54 0.54 2.15
CA ILE A 90 6.12 0.47 0.82
C ILE A 90 6.83 1.79 0.52
N PRO A 91 8.17 1.83 0.48
CA PRO A 91 8.91 3.02 0.05
C PRO A 91 8.49 3.42 -1.37
N TRP A 92 8.36 4.73 -1.60
CA TRP A 92 7.99 5.23 -2.92
C TRP A 92 9.20 5.26 -3.86
N GLU A 93 8.94 4.93 -5.13
CA GLU A 93 9.86 5.13 -6.23
C GLU A 93 9.09 5.79 -7.40
N PRO A 94 9.74 6.62 -8.24
CA PRO A 94 9.10 7.21 -9.42
C PRO A 94 8.47 6.15 -10.33
N GLY A 95 7.24 6.41 -10.78
CA GLY A 95 6.47 5.45 -11.58
C GLY A 95 5.74 4.37 -10.76
N LEU A 96 5.87 4.35 -9.43
CA LEU A 96 5.11 3.41 -8.61
C LEU A 96 3.61 3.77 -8.59
N GLY A 97 2.78 2.75 -8.73
CA GLY A 97 1.33 2.83 -8.55
C GLY A 97 0.75 1.51 -8.06
N PHE A 98 -0.55 1.51 -7.79
CA PHE A 98 -1.24 0.31 -7.32
C PHE A 98 -2.66 0.20 -7.87
N VAL A 99 -3.17 -1.02 -7.84
CA VAL A 99 -4.56 -1.35 -8.15
C VAL A 99 -5.15 -2.12 -6.98
N CYS A 100 -6.34 -1.71 -6.54
CA CYS A 100 -7.12 -2.45 -5.55
C CYS A 100 -7.90 -3.58 -6.22
N TYR A 101 -7.83 -4.78 -5.64
CA TYR A 101 -8.59 -5.94 -6.07
C TYR A 101 -9.41 -6.45 -4.87
N GLY A 102 -10.64 -5.99 -4.79
CA GLY A 102 -11.56 -6.24 -3.69
C GLY A 102 -12.69 -7.19 -4.03
N GLU A 103 -12.85 -7.57 -5.29
CA GLU A 103 -13.81 -8.60 -5.67
C GLU A 103 -13.31 -10.00 -5.24
N ASP A 104 -14.10 -10.65 -4.41
CA ASP A 104 -13.89 -12.00 -3.88
C ASP A 104 -15.19 -12.81 -4.05
N GLU A 105 -15.11 -14.13 -4.02
CA GLU A 105 -16.29 -15.00 -4.18
C GLU A 105 -16.37 -15.95 -2.98
N ASP A 106 -17.52 -15.98 -2.30
CA ASP A 106 -17.73 -16.90 -1.19
C ASP A 106 -17.94 -18.35 -1.65
N SER A 107 -18.00 -19.30 -0.72
CA SER A 107 -18.20 -20.72 -1.03
C SER A 107 -19.53 -21.04 -1.71
N ASN A 108 -20.48 -20.09 -1.73
CA ASN A 108 -21.80 -20.21 -2.34
C ASN A 108 -21.91 -19.43 -3.67
N GLY A 109 -20.82 -18.85 -4.15
CA GLY A 109 -20.78 -18.06 -5.38
C GLY A 109 -21.32 -16.63 -5.24
N LEU A 110 -21.48 -16.13 -4.01
CA LEU A 110 -21.87 -14.75 -3.77
C LEU A 110 -20.63 -13.84 -3.86
N LYS A 111 -20.73 -12.80 -4.70
CA LYS A 111 -19.71 -11.76 -4.78
C LYS A 111 -19.62 -10.97 -3.48
N ILE A 112 -18.44 -10.97 -2.88
CA ILE A 112 -18.08 -10.15 -1.73
C ILE A 112 -17.19 -9.02 -2.24
N TYR A 113 -17.51 -7.79 -1.84
CA TYR A 113 -16.69 -6.62 -2.15
C TYR A 113 -15.96 -6.16 -0.90
N LYS A 114 -14.63 -6.25 -0.92
CA LYS A 114 -13.73 -5.70 0.09
C LYS A 114 -13.10 -4.40 -0.40
N THR A 115 -12.60 -3.57 0.50
CA THR A 115 -11.87 -2.34 0.17
C THR A 115 -10.40 -2.44 0.53
N CYS A 116 -9.57 -1.69 -0.19
CA CYS A 116 -8.16 -1.51 0.14
C CYS A 116 -8.01 -0.21 0.93
N LYS A 117 -7.56 -0.30 2.19
CA LYS A 117 -7.29 0.89 3.00
C LYS A 117 -5.81 1.25 2.90
N ILE A 118 -5.54 2.40 2.29
CA ILE A 118 -4.20 2.86 1.93
C ILE A 118 -3.95 4.23 2.55
N GLY A 119 -2.81 4.40 3.21
CA GLY A 119 -2.28 5.69 3.66
C GLY A 119 -1.17 6.17 2.73
N ILE A 120 -1.30 7.36 2.15
CA ILE A 120 -0.22 7.96 1.34
C ILE A 120 0.57 8.93 2.22
N VAL A 121 1.85 8.65 2.41
CA VAL A 121 2.77 9.52 3.17
C VAL A 121 3.53 10.41 2.19
N LYS A 122 3.59 11.71 2.47
CA LYS A 122 4.30 12.70 1.65
C LYS A 122 5.53 13.22 2.39
N VAL A 123 6.57 13.60 1.66
CA VAL A 123 7.71 14.31 2.25
C VAL A 123 7.28 15.72 2.68
N ALA A 124 7.71 16.15 3.87
CA ALA A 124 7.58 17.55 4.28
C ALA A 124 8.45 18.42 3.36
N SER A 125 7.94 19.61 3.01
CA SER A 125 8.57 20.55 2.07
C SER A 125 9.61 21.42 2.75
#